data_AF-A0A4Q1A941-F1
#
_entry.id   AF-A0A4Q1A941-F1
#
_cell.length_a   1.000
_cell.length_b   1.000
_cell.length_c   1.000
_cell.angle_alpha   90.00
_cell.angle_beta   90.00
_cell.angle_gamma   90.00
#
_symmetry.space_group_name_H-M   'P 1'
#
loop_
_entity.id
_entity.type
_entity.pdbx_description
1 polymer ?
#
loop_
_entity_poly.entity_id
_entity_poly.type
_entity_poly.pdbx_seq_one_letter_code
_entity_poly.pdbx_strand_id
1 'polypeptide(L)' 'MKKTFKADKIACSGCSNMIKASLEDTFGEIVVNLDVTPKEVTVEIENEEQEQVFKKEMKELGFEIIG' A
#
# COMPACT_ATOMS: atom_id res chain seq x y z
N MET A 1 -3.51 13.98 -0.49
CA MET A 1 -4.91 13.47 -0.54
C MET A 1 -4.91 11.99 -0.21
N LYS A 2 -5.80 11.54 0.68
CA LYS A 2 -5.88 10.12 1.02
C LYS A 2 -6.44 9.31 -0.15
N LYS A 3 -5.70 8.30 -0.59
CA LYS A 3 -6.13 7.32 -1.60
C LYS A 3 -6.09 5.92 -1.02
N THR A 4 -7.07 5.11 -1.41
CA THR A 4 -7.18 3.70 -1.02
C THR A 4 -7.01 2.83 -2.25
N PHE A 5 -6.03 1.94 -2.20
CA PHE A 5 -5.71 1.00 -3.26
C PHE A 5 -6.11 -0.41 -2.83
N LYS A 6 -6.66 -1.18 -3.76
CA LYS A 6 -6.90 -2.60 -3.56
C LYS A 6 -5.62 -3.35 -3.87
N ALA A 7 -5.16 -4.17 -2.95
CA ALA A 7 -3.94 -4.93 -3.06
C ALA A 7 -4.21 -6.42 -2.90
N ASP A 8 -3.58 -7.22 -3.75
CA ASP A 8 -3.57 -8.67 -3.67
C ASP A 8 -2.28 -9.17 -3.00
N LYS A 9 -2.30 -10.43 -2.55
CA LYS A 9 -1.18 -11.12 -1.86
C LYS A 9 -0.78 -10.56 -0.49
N ILE A 10 -1.61 -9.71 0.11
CA ILE A 10 -1.49 -9.35 1.52
C ILE A 10 -2.27 -10.39 2.34
N ALA A 11 -1.57 -11.44 2.80
CA ALA A 11 -2.21 -12.59 3.47
C ALA A 11 -2.26 -12.47 5.01
N CYS A 12 -1.34 -11.72 5.62
CA CYS A 12 -1.21 -11.68 7.08
C CYS A 12 -0.76 -10.31 7.61
N SER A 13 -0.83 -10.15 8.94
CA SER A 13 -0.32 -8.97 9.66
C SER A 13 1.16 -8.72 9.41
N GLY A 14 1.96 -9.76 9.15
CA GLY A 14 3.36 -9.64 8.75
C GLY A 14 3.54 -8.88 7.42
N CYS A 15 2.70 -9.17 6.42
CA CYS A 15 2.70 -8.42 5.15
C CYS A 15 2.34 -6.94 5.38
N SER A 16 1.33 -6.67 6.22
CA SER A 16 0.97 -5.30 6.57
C SER A 16 2.12 -4.55 7.25
N ASN A 17 2.82 -5.19 8.19
CA ASN A 17 3.94 -4.56 8.88
C ASN A 17 5.13 -4.32 7.94
N MET A 18 5.38 -5.22 7.00
CA MET A 18 6.41 -5.04 5.98
C MET A 18 6.11 -3.83 5.09
N ILE A 19 4.88 -3.70 4.58
CA ILE A 19 4.48 -2.53 3.77
C ILE A 19 4.69 -1.25 4.56
N LYS A 20 4.23 -1.22 5.81
CA LYS A 20 4.40 -0.07 6.70
C LYS A 20 5.87 0.27 6.92
N ALA A 21 6.68 -0.71 7.34
CA ALA A 21 8.09 -0.51 7.61
C ALA A 21 8.92 -0.12 6.38
N SER A 22 8.52 -0.56 5.18
CA SER A 22 9.23 -0.23 3.93
C SER A 22 8.82 1.12 3.35
N LEU A 23 7.57 1.55 3.54
CA LEU A 23 7.00 2.68 2.81
C LEU A 23 6.58 3.86 3.71
N GLU A 24 6.38 3.68 5.03
CA GLU A 24 5.92 4.79 5.89
C GLU A 24 6.96 5.92 6.01
N ASP A 25 8.26 5.62 5.93
CA ASP A 25 9.32 6.64 5.92
C ASP A 25 9.25 7.55 4.67
N THR A 26 8.76 7.02 3.55
CA THR A 26 8.70 7.73 2.26
C THR A 26 7.33 8.37 2.02
N PHE A 27 6.25 7.68 2.39
CA PHE A 27 4.88 8.08 2.07
C PHE A 27 4.09 8.59 3.28
N GLY A 28 4.67 8.56 4.48
CA GLY A 28 3.98 8.91 5.73
C GLY A 28 3.08 7.78 6.22
N GLU A 29 1.99 8.13 6.90
CA GLU A 29 1.08 7.13 7.49
C GLU A 29 0.46 6.20 6.41
N ILE A 30 0.64 4.88 6.57
CA ILE A 30 0.02 3.87 5.71
C ILE A 30 -0.92 3.00 6.54
N VAL A 31 -2.17 2.90 6.12
CA VAL A 31 -3.19 2.08 6.78
C VAL A 31 -3.52 0.88 5.91
N VAL A 32 -3.25 -0.32 6.40
CA VAL A 32 -3.60 -1.56 5.70
C VAL A 32 -4.84 -2.18 6.37
N ASN A 33 -5.90 -2.35 5.60
CA ASN A 33 -7.13 -2.99 6.04
C ASN A 33 -7.13 -4.46 5.61
N LEU A 34 -6.94 -5.34 6.60
CA LEU A 34 -6.95 -6.80 6.42
C LEU A 34 -8.35 -7.41 6.56
N ASP A 35 -9.37 -6.63 6.93
CA ASP A 35 -10.73 -7.14 7.17
C ASP A 35 -11.58 -7.22 5.89
N VAL A 36 -11.12 -6.59 4.80
CA VAL A 36 -11.76 -6.58 3.48
C VAL A 36 -11.10 -7.57 2.52
N THR A 37 -11.77 -7.93 1.43
CA THR A 37 -11.21 -8.76 0.35
C THR A 37 -11.66 -8.19 -1.00
N PRO A 38 -10.74 -7.77 -1.90
CA PRO A 38 -9.28 -7.74 -1.73
C PRO A 38 -8.83 -6.80 -0.60
N LYS A 39 -7.60 -6.97 -0.11
CA LYS A 39 -7.08 -6.14 0.99
C LYS A 39 -6.94 -4.70 0.50
N GLU A 40 -7.04 -3.75 1.41
CA GLU A 40 -6.93 -2.33 1.06
C GLU A 40 -5.73 -1.68 1.73
N VAL A 41 -5.05 -0.80 1.00
CA VAL A 41 -3.94 0.00 1.50
C VAL A 41 -4.27 1.47 1.26
N THR A 42 -4.37 2.23 2.33
CA THR A 42 -4.67 3.65 2.30
C THR A 42 -3.41 4.45 2.61
N VAL A 43 -3.09 5.42 1.78
CA VAL A 43 -1.89 6.25 1.87
C VAL A 43 -2.20 7.68 1.42
N GLU A 44 -1.48 8.65 1.98
CA GLU A 44 -1.51 10.05 1.54
C GLU A 44 -0.70 10.19 0.24
N ILE A 45 -1.37 10.56 -0.84
CA ILE A 45 -0.75 10.84 -2.14
C ILE A 45 -0.86 12.33 -2.44
N GLU A 46 0.26 13.00 -2.67
CA GLU A 46 0.31 14.42 -3.01
C GLU A 46 0.02 14.67 -4.49
N ASN A 47 0.55 13.82 -5.37
CA ASN A 47 0.46 13.97 -6.82
C ASN A 47 0.48 12.62 -7.56
N GLU A 48 0.24 12.65 -8.88
CA GLU A 48 0.21 11.43 -9.71
C GLU A 48 1.56 10.72 -9.79
N GLU A 49 2.68 11.45 -9.71
CA GLU A 49 4.02 10.87 -9.73
C GLU A 49 4.25 10.02 -8.47
N GLN A 50 3.91 10.54 -7.29
CA GLN A 50 3.99 9.80 -6.03
C GLN A 50 3.10 8.56 -6.04
N GLU A 51 1.92 8.62 -6.67
CA GLU A 51 1.08 7.42 -6.85
C GLU A 51 1.79 6.35 -7.69
N GLN A 52 2.44 6.73 -8.79
CA GLN A 52 3.18 5.79 -9.63
C GLN A 52 4.35 5.16 -8.87
N VAL A 53 5.08 5.95 -8.09
CA VAL A 53 6.14 5.44 -7.21
C VAL A 53 5.56 4.47 -6.19
N PHE A 54 4.47 4.82 -5.50
CA PHE A 54 3.82 3.92 -4.54
C PHE A 54 3.42 2.57 -5.16
N LYS A 55 2.78 2.59 -6.33
CA LYS A 55 2.40 1.38 -7.07
C LYS A 55 3.60 0.54 -7.47
N LYS A 56 4.70 1.18 -7.87
CA LYS A 56 5.96 0.52 -8.21
C LYS A 56 6.61 -0.14 -7.00
N GLU A 57 6.74 0.58 -5.88
CA GLU A 57 7.33 0.04 -4.65
C GLU A 57 6.51 -1.13 -4.09
N MET A 58 5.17 -1.02 -4.08
CA MET A 58 4.29 -2.12 -3.70
C MET A 58 4.54 -3.37 -4.54
N LYS A 59 4.68 -3.21 -5.86
CA LYS A 59 5.00 -4.31 -6.78
C LYS A 59 6.39 -4.89 -6.54
N GLU A 60 7.39 -4.07 -6.25
CA GLU A 60 8.75 -4.50 -5.91
C GLU A 60 8.80 -5.29 -4.60
N LEU A 61 7.94 -4.95 -3.63
CA LEU A 61 7.72 -5.74 -2.41
C LEU A 61 6.93 -7.05 -2.63
N GLY A 62 6.36 -7.23 -3.82
CA GLY A 62 5.59 -8.42 -4.20
C GLY A 62 4.08 -8.31 -3.96
N PHE A 63 3.56 -7.10 -3.70
CA PHE A 63 2.14 -6.82 -3.54
C PHE A 63 1.58 -6.17 -4.81
N GLU A 64 0.54 -6.78 -5.38
CA GLU A 64 -0.02 -6.29 -6.63
C GLU A 64 -1.22 -5.38 -6.38
N ILE A 65 -1.17 -4.15 -6.90
CA ILE A 65 -2.32 -3.23 -6.84
C ILE A 65 -3.30 -3.61 -7.96
N ILE A 66 -4.52 -3.99 -7.57
CA ILE A 66 -5.61 -4.44 -8.43
C ILE A 66 -6.80 -3.47 -8.35
N GLY A 67 -6.62 -2.26 -8.86
CA GLY A 67 -7.66 -1.21 -8.84
C GLY A 67 -7.19 0.12 -9.40
#